data_AF-A0A7X7I5L3-F1
#
_entry.id   AF-A0A7X7I5L3-F1
#
_cell.length_a   1.000
_cell.length_b   1.000
_cell.length_c   1.000
_cell.angle_alpha   90.00
_cell.angle_beta   90.00
_cell.angle_gamma   90.00
#
_symmetry.space_group_name_H-M   'P 1'
#
loop_
_entity.id
_entity.type
_entity.pdbx_description
1 polymer ?
#
loop_
_entity_poly.entity_id
_entity_poly.type
_entity_poly.pdbx_seq_one_letter_code
_entity_poly.pdbx_strand_id
1 'polypeptide(L)'
;MTRSSMNRFFAVGGLGLAAALFYGANSFPDRAADAARYVFFLAGIFAVLSLVLLVQKTPSPDSHVVWVRSPRSFFFAVTGIVAYGAVIPRLGFFPASAIFMPLLALLLGYRRPLFIILGT
;
A
#
# COMPACT_ATOMS: atom_id res chain seq x y z
N MET A 1 -10.45 6.32 18.70
CA MET A 1 -10.01 7.36 17.75
C MET A 1 -11.23 7.84 16.98
N THR A 2 -11.47 9.14 16.88
CA THR A 2 -12.62 9.68 16.14
C THR A 2 -12.36 9.65 14.64
N ARG A 3 -13.43 9.51 13.83
CA ARG A 3 -13.33 9.44 12.36
C ARG A 3 -12.65 10.67 11.75
N SER A 4 -12.93 11.85 12.31
CA SER A 4 -12.35 13.13 11.87
C SER A 4 -10.83 13.19 12.11
N SER A 5 -10.36 12.82 13.31
CA SER A 5 -8.92 12.73 13.57
C SER A 5 -8.26 11.72 12.65
N MET A 6 -8.90 10.56 12.45
CA MET A 6 -8.36 9.50 11.58
C MET A 6 -8.23 9.95 10.11
N ASN A 7 -9.24 10.63 9.56
CA ASN A 7 -9.16 11.18 8.19
C ASN A 7 -8.01 12.19 8.05
N ARG A 8 -7.77 13.02 9.08
CA ARG A 8 -6.64 13.96 9.06
C ARG A 8 -5.29 13.25 9.09
N PHE A 9 -5.13 12.23 9.95
CA PHE A 9 -3.90 11.44 9.97
C PHE A 9 -3.64 10.75 8.63
N PHE A 10 -4.67 10.17 8.02
CA PHE A 10 -4.57 9.56 6.70
C PHE A 10 -4.29 10.57 5.59
N ALA A 11 -4.90 11.74 5.63
CA ALA A 11 -4.66 12.79 4.65
C ALA A 11 -3.21 13.29 4.73
N VAL A 12 -2.72 13.56 5.94
CA VAL A 12 -1.33 14.01 6.15
C VAL A 12 -0.34 12.91 5.77
N GLY A 13 -0.58 11.67 6.21
CA GLY A 13 0.25 10.53 5.84
C GLY A 13 0.23 10.23 4.34
N GLY A 14 -0.94 10.33 3.72
CA GLY A 14 -1.14 10.14 2.28
C GLY A 14 -0.44 11.20 1.45
N LEU A 15 -0.49 12.47 1.86
CA LEU A 15 0.29 13.55 1.25
C LEU A 15 1.80 13.33 1.38
N GLY A 16 2.27 12.93 2.56
CA GLY A 16 3.67 12.59 2.79
C GLY A 16 4.13 11.45 1.88
N LEU A 17 3.33 10.39 1.76
CA LEU A 17 3.63 9.26 0.87
C LEU A 17 3.60 9.68 -0.60
N ALA A 18 2.62 10.49 -1.02
CA ALA A 18 2.56 11.02 -2.38
C ALA A 18 3.82 11.84 -2.73
N ALA A 19 4.29 12.69 -1.82
CA ALA A 19 5.52 13.46 -1.99
C ALA A 19 6.75 12.54 -2.09
N ALA A 20 6.84 11.52 -1.24
CA ALA A 20 7.92 10.54 -1.29
C ALA A 20 7.93 9.75 -2.61
N LEU A 21 6.76 9.34 -3.11
CA LEU A 21 6.61 8.67 -4.41
C LEU A 21 7.00 9.59 -5.56
N PHE A 22 6.62 10.86 -5.51
CA PHE A 22 7.00 11.86 -6.52
C PHE A 22 8.52 12.07 -6.54
N TYR A 23 9.14 12.20 -5.37
CA TYR A 23 10.60 12.32 -5.26
C TYR A 23 11.32 11.05 -5.75
N GLY A 24 10.82 9.87 -5.37
CA GLY A 24 11.37 8.59 -5.79
C GLY A 24 11.23 8.29 -7.28
N ALA A 25 10.12 8.70 -7.91
CA ALA A 25 9.94 8.55 -9.36
C ALA A 25 10.95 9.37 -10.16
N ASN A 26 11.44 10.48 -9.61
CA ASN A 26 12.43 11.33 -10.26
C ASN A 26 13.84 10.71 -10.32
N SER A 27 14.12 9.66 -9.54
CA SER A 27 15.39 8.93 -9.57
C SER A 27 15.35 7.70 -10.48
N PHE A 28 14.28 7.49 -11.24
CA PHE A 28 14.16 6.36 -12.15
C PHE A 28 15.07 6.56 -13.37
N PRO A 29 15.85 5.54 -13.78
CA PRO A 29 16.70 5.63 -14.96
C PRO A 29 15.85 5.75 -16.24
N ASP A 30 16.35 6.45 -17.26
CA ASP A 30 15.60 6.80 -18.50
C ASP A 30 14.94 5.60 -19.20
N ARG A 31 15.52 4.40 -19.07
CA ARG A 31 14.94 3.13 -19.55
C ARG A 31 13.59 2.76 -18.93
N ALA A 32 13.20 3.41 -17.83
CA ALA A 32 11.95 3.20 -17.10
C ALA A 32 11.05 4.46 -17.13
N ALA A 33 11.25 5.36 -18.10
CA ALA A 33 10.53 6.64 -18.19
C ALA A 33 8.99 6.46 -18.21
N ASP A 34 8.47 5.44 -18.87
CA ASP A 34 7.02 5.18 -18.90
C ASP A 34 6.50 4.70 -17.53
N ALA A 35 7.29 3.92 -16.79
CA ALA A 35 6.95 3.54 -15.42
C ALA A 35 6.97 4.76 -14.49
N ALA A 36 7.93 5.66 -14.66
CA ALA A 36 8.01 6.90 -13.88
C ALA A 36 6.76 7.77 -14.09
N ARG A 37 6.31 7.95 -15.35
CA ARG A 37 5.08 8.71 -15.68
C ARG A 37 3.84 8.14 -14.98
N TYR A 38 3.71 6.82 -14.95
CA TYR A 38 2.61 6.17 -14.25
C TYR A 38 2.67 6.42 -12.73
N VAL A 39 3.86 6.32 -12.12
CA VAL A 39 4.05 6.61 -10.68
C VAL A 39 3.73 8.07 -10.37
N PHE A 40 4.13 9.02 -11.22
CA PHE A 40 3.77 10.43 -11.06
C PHE A 40 2.26 10.67 -11.12
N PHE A 41 1.58 10.05 -12.09
CA PHE A 41 0.12 10.14 -12.20
C PHE A 41 -0.57 9.58 -10.96
N LEU A 42 -0.13 8.41 -10.49
CA LEU A 42 -0.69 7.75 -9.30
C LEU A 42 -0.44 8.59 -8.05
N ALA A 43 0.78 9.12 -7.87
CA ALA A 43 1.12 10.02 -6.76
C ALA A 43 0.27 11.29 -6.79
N GLY A 44 0.02 11.86 -7.98
CA GLY A 44 -0.86 13.01 -8.17
C GLY A 44 -2.30 12.74 -7.74
N ILE A 45 -2.90 11.65 -8.23
CA ILE A 45 -4.25 11.24 -7.80
C ILE A 45 -4.28 11.02 -6.30
N PHE A 46 -3.28 10.34 -5.75
CA PHE A 46 -3.22 10.04 -4.33
C PHE A 46 -3.12 11.31 -3.47
N ALA A 47 -2.37 12.33 -3.92
CA ALA A 47 -2.32 13.64 -3.29
C ALA A 47 -3.67 14.36 -3.34
N VAL A 48 -4.37 14.32 -4.49
CA VAL A 48 -5.70 14.93 -4.64
C VAL A 48 -6.71 14.25 -3.71
N LEU A 49 -6.75 12.92 -3.67
CA LEU A 49 -7.64 12.18 -2.77
C LEU A 49 -7.34 12.47 -1.29
N SER A 50 -6.05 12.63 -0.95
CA SER A 50 -5.62 13.00 0.40
C SER A 50 -6.07 14.42 0.77
N LEU A 51 -6.01 15.38 -0.16
CA LEU A 51 -6.54 16.73 0.04
C LEU A 51 -8.07 16.73 0.21
N VAL A 52 -8.78 15.94 -0.60
CA VAL A 52 -10.24 15.78 -0.46
C VAL A 52 -10.58 15.25 0.93
N LEU A 53 -9.85 14.24 1.41
CA LEU A 53 -9.99 13.69 2.78
C LEU A 53 -9.71 14.74 3.87
N LEU A 54 -8.79 15.67 3.63
CA LEU A 54 -8.45 16.75 4.57
C LEU A 54 -9.54 17.81 4.67
N VAL A 55 -10.16 18.15 3.53
CA VAL A 55 -11.18 19.20 3.42
C VAL A 55 -12.59 18.68 3.75
N GLN A 56 -12.84 17.37 3.59
CA GLN A 56 -14.13 16.76 3.92
C GLN A 56 -14.48 16.94 5.40
N LYS A 57 -15.40 17.87 5.68
CA LYS A 57 -16.13 17.93 6.94
C LYS A 57 -17.21 16.85 6.91
N THR A 58 -16.90 15.66 7.41
CA THR A 58 -17.90 14.62 7.63
C THR A 58 -18.57 14.88 8.99
N PRO A 59 -19.85 15.34 9.04
CA PRO A 59 -20.60 15.32 10.29
C PRO A 59 -20.84 13.85 10.63
N SER A 60 -20.37 13.40 11.80
CA SER A 60 -20.62 12.03 12.23
C SER A 60 -20.93 11.98 13.72
N PRO A 61 -22.06 11.35 14.11
CA PRO A 61 -22.25 10.88 15.47
C PRO A 61 -21.19 9.82 15.76
N ASP A 62 -20.75 9.76 17.01
CA ASP A 62 -19.66 8.91 17.49
C ASP A 62 -19.91 7.43 17.20
N SER A 63 -19.42 6.96 16.06
CA SER A 63 -19.15 5.54 15.81
C SER A 63 -17.65 5.35 15.95
N HIS A 64 -17.24 4.60 16.97
CA HIS A 64 -15.86 4.18 17.11
C HIS A 64 -15.44 3.42 15.84
N VAL A 65 -14.55 4.01 15.04
CA VAL A 65 -14.10 3.36 13.81
C VAL A 65 -13.04 2.32 14.17
N VAL A 66 -13.35 1.05 13.95
CA VAL A 66 -12.39 -0.04 14.05
C VAL A 66 -11.52 -0.04 12.80
N TRP A 67 -10.31 0.48 12.95
CA TRP A 67 -9.35 0.71 11.86
C TRP A 67 -8.82 -0.59 11.23
N VAL A 68 -8.42 -1.54 12.07
CA VAL A 68 -7.89 -2.84 11.64
C VAL A 68 -8.59 -3.92 12.44
N ARG A 69 -9.38 -4.74 11.75
CA ARG A 69 -10.08 -5.88 12.37
C ARG A 69 -9.11 -6.97 12.85
N SER A 70 -7.99 -7.15 12.15
CA SER A 70 -6.97 -8.17 12.44
C SER A 70 -5.56 -7.56 12.43
N PRO A 71 -5.09 -6.95 13.54
CA PRO A 71 -3.81 -6.24 13.57
C PRO A 71 -2.62 -7.12 13.19
N ARG A 72 -2.63 -8.39 13.61
CA ARG A 72 -1.57 -9.35 13.25
C ARG A 72 -1.45 -9.56 11.73
N SER A 73 -2.56 -9.83 11.06
CA SER A 73 -2.58 -10.04 9.60
C SER A 73 -2.17 -8.79 8.84
N PHE A 74 -2.58 -7.61 9.32
CA PHE A 74 -2.17 -6.33 8.75
C PHE A 74 -0.66 -6.14 8.85
N PHE A 75 -0.06 -6.35 10.03
CA PHE A 75 1.40 -6.22 10.19
C PHE A 75 2.16 -7.24 9.34
N PHE A 76 1.71 -8.50 9.27
CA PHE A 76 2.34 -9.48 8.38
C PHE A 76 2.28 -9.07 6.92
N ALA A 77 1.16 -8.50 6.45
CA ALA A 77 1.04 -8.01 5.08
C ALA A 77 1.99 -6.84 4.80
N VAL A 78 2.01 -5.84 5.68
CA VAL A 78 2.89 -4.66 5.53
C VAL A 78 4.36 -5.08 5.52
N THR A 79 4.79 -5.85 6.52
CA THR A 79 6.18 -6.33 6.60
C THR A 79 6.53 -7.24 5.42
N GLY A 80 5.59 -8.09 4.99
CA GLY A 80 5.76 -8.94 3.82
C GLY A 80 6.00 -8.15 2.53
N ILE A 81 5.21 -7.10 2.27
CA ILE A 81 5.37 -6.24 1.08
C ILE A 81 6.73 -5.55 1.08
N VAL A 82 7.17 -5.03 2.23
CA VAL A 82 8.49 -4.38 2.36
C VAL A 82 9.61 -5.39 2.13
N ALA A 83 9.54 -6.57 2.74
CA ALA A 83 10.51 -7.64 2.55
C ALA A 83 10.56 -8.10 1.08
N TYR A 84 9.40 -8.23 0.44
CA TYR A 84 9.29 -8.57 -0.98
C TYR A 84 10.03 -7.55 -1.84
N GLY A 85 9.75 -6.25 -1.65
CA GLY A 85 10.44 -5.17 -2.37
C GLY A 85 11.97 -5.20 -2.19
N ALA A 86 12.45 -5.50 -0.98
CA ALA A 86 13.88 -5.60 -0.68
C ALA A 86 14.57 -6.82 -1.32
N VAL A 87 13.80 -7.87 -1.63
CA VAL A 87 14.30 -9.12 -2.20
C VAL A 87 14.37 -9.07 -3.73
N ILE A 88 13.51 -8.29 -4.39
CA ILE A 88 13.46 -8.16 -5.86
C ILE A 88 14.84 -7.89 -6.50
N PRO A 89 15.68 -6.97 -5.99
CA PRO A 89 16.98 -6.70 -6.60
C PRO A 89 17.94 -7.90 -6.59
N ARG A 90 17.74 -8.88 -5.68
CA ARG A 90 18.60 -10.07 -5.56
C ARG A 90 18.06 -11.27 -6.30
N LEU A 91 16.76 -11.54 -6.16
CA LEU A 91 16.13 -12.74 -6.71
C LEU A 91 15.51 -12.50 -8.08
N GLY A 92 15.18 -11.25 -8.43
CA GLY A 92 14.40 -10.92 -9.62
C GLY A 92 12.89 -10.97 -9.35
N PHE A 93 12.11 -10.27 -10.17
CA PHE A 93 10.67 -10.06 -9.95
C PHE A 93 9.85 -11.37 -9.94
N PHE A 94 10.06 -12.23 -10.94
CA PHE A 94 9.29 -13.47 -11.12
C PHE A 94 9.45 -14.49 -9.98
N PRO A 95 10.68 -14.91 -9.61
CA PRO A 95 10.84 -15.88 -8.52
C PRO A 95 10.49 -15.29 -7.15
N ALA A 96 10.74 -13.99 -6.93
CA ALA A 96 10.31 -13.33 -5.70
C ALA A 96 8.78 -13.31 -5.60
N SER A 97 8.06 -13.06 -6.70
CA SER A 97 6.59 -13.07 -6.74
C SER A 97 6.01 -14.45 -6.48
N ALA A 98 6.59 -15.49 -7.11
CA ALA A 98 6.16 -16.88 -6.98
C ALA A 98 6.24 -17.39 -5.53
N ILE A 99 7.19 -16.87 -4.74
CA ILE A 99 7.31 -17.20 -3.31
C ILE A 99 6.42 -16.28 -2.47
N PHE A 100 6.41 -14.98 -2.78
CA PHE A 100 5.71 -13.98 -1.99
C PHE A 100 4.20 -14.16 -2.00
N MET A 101 3.59 -14.38 -3.17
CA MET A 101 2.14 -14.51 -3.28
C MET A 101 1.57 -15.65 -2.42
N PRO A 102 2.09 -16.90 -2.49
CA PRO A 102 1.57 -17.97 -1.63
C PRO A 102 1.87 -17.75 -0.15
N LEU A 103 3.05 -17.22 0.16
CA LEU A 103 3.44 -16.94 1.55
C LEU A 103 2.54 -15.86 2.18
N LEU A 104 2.22 -14.80 1.44
CA LEU A 104 1.29 -13.76 1.87
C LEU A 104 -0.13 -14.31 2.06
N ALA A 105 -0.61 -15.14 1.13
CA ALA A 105 -1.94 -15.74 1.23
C ALA A 105 -2.08 -16.65 2.45
N LEU A 106 -1.05 -17.43 2.78
CA LEU A 106 -0.99 -18.24 4.00
C LEU A 106 -0.96 -17.36 5.27
N LEU A 107 -0.14 -16.30 5.30
CA LEU A 107 -0.05 -15.37 6.42
C LEU A 107 -1.35 -14.60 6.69
N LEU A 108 -2.13 -14.34 5.64
CA LEU A 108 -3.47 -13.74 5.73
C LEU A 108 -4.54 -14.75 6.18
N GLY A 109 -4.17 -16.02 6.38
CA GLY A 109 -5.06 -17.06 6.90
C GLY A 109 -5.90 -17.75 5.82
N TYR A 110 -5.51 -17.64 4.54
CA TYR A 110 -6.21 -18.32 3.47
C TYR A 110 -5.95 -19.84 3.55
N ARG A 111 -6.98 -20.62 3.89
CA ARG A 111 -6.85 -22.05 4.25
C ARG A 111 -6.93 -23.02 3.05
N ARG A 112 -6.88 -22.52 1.82
CA ARG A 112 -7.01 -23.33 0.60
C ARG A 112 -5.72 -23.32 -0.23
N PRO A 113 -4.65 -24.00 0.23
CA PRO A 113 -3.31 -23.92 -0.38
C PRO A 113 -3.27 -24.38 -1.85
N LEU A 114 -4.13 -25.31 -2.25
CA LEU A 114 -4.20 -25.78 -3.64
C LEU A 114 -4.65 -24.67 -4.61
N PHE A 115 -5.62 -23.84 -4.22
CA PHE A 115 -6.08 -22.72 -5.05
C PHE A 115 -5.08 -21.56 -5.05
N ILE A 116 -4.27 -21.44 -3.99
CA ILE A 116 -3.19 -20.47 -3.94
C ILE A 116 -2.13 -20.85 -4.99
N ILE A 117 -1.66 -22.09 -5.00
CA ILE A 117 -0.62 -22.55 -5.94
C ILE A 117 -1.10 -22.54 -7.40
N LEU A 118 -2.38 -22.85 -7.65
CA LEU A 118 -2.96 -22.81 -9.01
C LEU A 118 -3.22 -21.39 -9.55
N GLY A 119 -3.34 -20.40 -8.65
CA GLY A 119 -3.67 -19.01 -9.00
C GLY A 119 -2.49 -18.04 -8.99
N THR A 120 -1.31 -18.50 -8.56
CA THR A 120 -0.06 -17.72 -8.47
C THR A 120 0.95 -18.21 -9.49
#